data_AF-A0A1H8EL26-F1
#
_entry.id   AF-A0A1H8EL26-F1
#
_cell.length_a   1.000
_cell.length_b   1.000
_cell.length_c   1.000
_cell.angle_alpha   90.00
_cell.angle_beta   90.00
_cell.angle_gamma   90.00
#
_symmetry.space_group_name_H-M   'P 1'
#
loop_
_entity.id
_entity.type
_entity.pdbx_description
1 polymer ?
#
loop_
_entity_poly.entity_id
_entity_poly.type
_entity_poly.pdbx_seq_one_letter_code
_entity_poly.pdbx_strand_id
1 'polypeptide(L)'
;MAYVKTAWQDRVVQFPNRYDKSGETSGQVTLVPNTGTVTQAGTPLNAGNMAKIENALGDLLGVDNTSVRKQGSVSLDTDTRTVVITRNALYKVSLIEEKNGSTVIKSTTINYTNGIISSVVEVAGGTTVTTTLNRTNGKITSVTKTVV
;
A
#
# COMPACT_ATOMS: atom_id res chain seq x y z
N MET A 1 -10.65 -10.05 -8.94
CA MET A 1 -12.01 -10.57 -8.67
C MET A 1 -12.75 -9.54 -7.84
N ALA A 2 -14.07 -9.38 -8.01
CA ALA A 2 -14.84 -8.50 -7.14
C ALA A 2 -14.84 -9.04 -5.71
N TYR A 3 -14.72 -8.15 -4.71
CA TYR A 3 -14.77 -8.53 -3.31
C TYR A 3 -16.14 -9.14 -2.95
N VAL A 4 -16.12 -10.29 -2.26
CA VAL A 4 -17.32 -10.95 -1.74
C VAL A 4 -17.34 -10.82 -0.22
N LYS A 5 -18.35 -10.12 0.30
CA LYS A 5 -18.53 -9.86 1.74
C LYS A 5 -18.83 -11.13 2.51
N THR A 6 -18.19 -11.29 3.67
CA THR A 6 -18.58 -12.31 4.66
C THR A 6 -19.79 -11.81 5.43
N ALA A 7 -20.87 -12.60 5.48
CA ALA A 7 -22.01 -12.34 6.35
C ALA A 7 -21.67 -12.83 7.77
N TRP A 8 -21.19 -11.92 8.61
CA TRP A 8 -20.78 -12.24 9.97
C TRP A 8 -22.00 -12.49 10.87
N GLN A 9 -21.92 -13.56 11.66
CA GLN A 9 -22.92 -13.96 12.62
C GLN A 9 -22.25 -14.19 13.97
N ASP A 10 -22.89 -13.71 15.03
CA ASP A 10 -22.47 -14.00 16.38
C ASP A 10 -22.86 -15.42 16.79
N ARG A 11 -22.04 -15.99 17.67
CA ARG A 11 -22.39 -17.25 18.34
C ARG A 11 -23.40 -16.95 19.43
N VAL A 12 -24.57 -17.59 19.38
CA VAL A 12 -25.60 -17.49 20.42
C VAL A 12 -25.71 -18.82 21.14
N VAL A 13 -25.63 -18.76 22.47
CA VAL A 13 -25.67 -19.93 23.36
C VAL A 13 -26.56 -19.64 24.55
N GLN A 14 -27.09 -20.69 25.17
CA GLN A 14 -27.99 -20.57 26.31
C GLN A 14 -27.32 -19.91 27.53
N PHE A 15 -26.06 -20.27 27.82
CA PHE A 15 -25.31 -19.75 28.96
C PHE A 15 -23.92 -19.24 28.54
N PRO A 16 -23.77 -17.96 28.15
CA PRO A 16 -22.51 -17.42 27.66
C PRO A 16 -21.36 -17.48 28.67
N ASN A 17 -21.68 -17.31 29.95
CA ASN A 17 -20.70 -17.19 31.04
C ASN A 17 -20.78 -18.35 32.03
N ARG A 18 -21.18 -19.55 31.58
CA ARG A 18 -21.18 -20.77 32.40
C ARG A 18 -19.99 -21.65 32.04
N TYR A 19 -19.34 -22.18 33.06
CA TYR A 19 -18.13 -22.98 32.92
C TYR A 19 -18.16 -24.16 33.89
N ASP A 20 -17.65 -25.30 33.44
CA ASP A 20 -17.29 -26.41 34.32
C ASP A 20 -15.88 -26.16 34.85
N LYS A 21 -15.69 -26.34 36.16
CA LYS A 21 -14.40 -26.16 36.82
C LYS A 21 -13.69 -27.48 37.06
N SER A 22 -12.37 -27.50 36.90
CA SER A 22 -11.52 -28.67 37.21
C SER A 22 -10.09 -28.24 37.55
N GLY A 23 -9.30 -29.17 38.12
CA GLY A 23 -7.87 -28.96 38.37
C GLY A 23 -7.54 -27.77 39.27
N GLU A 24 -8.36 -27.51 40.28
CA GLU A 24 -8.22 -26.35 41.16
C GLU A 24 -7.02 -26.53 42.11
N THR A 25 -6.17 -25.50 42.17
CA THR A 25 -5.01 -25.37 43.05
C THR A 25 -5.06 -24.01 43.76
N SER A 26 -4.08 -23.70 44.60
CA SER A 26 -4.02 -22.41 45.30
C SER A 26 -3.86 -21.19 44.37
N GLY A 27 -3.41 -21.38 43.12
CA GLY A 27 -3.17 -20.28 42.17
C GLY A 27 -3.78 -20.45 40.79
N GLN A 28 -4.44 -21.57 40.51
CA GLN A 28 -4.97 -21.88 39.18
C GLN A 28 -6.26 -22.70 39.28
N VAL A 29 -7.19 -22.43 38.38
CA VAL A 29 -8.36 -23.26 38.10
C VAL A 29 -8.52 -23.38 36.59
N THR A 30 -8.87 -24.57 36.10
CA THR A 30 -9.22 -24.77 34.69
C THR A 30 -10.71 -24.57 34.53
N LEU A 31 -11.11 -23.70 33.59
CA LEU A 31 -12.50 -23.44 33.25
C LEU A 31 -12.76 -23.88 31.81
N VAL A 32 -13.67 -24.83 31.63
CA VAL A 32 -14.15 -25.25 30.31
C VAL A 32 -15.53 -24.64 30.08
N PRO A 33 -15.76 -23.86 29.01
CA PRO A 33 -17.07 -23.28 28.74
C PRO A 33 -18.16 -24.36 28.64
N ASN A 34 -19.17 -24.27 29.48
CA ASN A 34 -20.36 -25.11 29.45
C ASN A 34 -21.55 -24.27 29.01
N THR A 35 -21.63 -24.08 27.70
CA THR A 35 -22.52 -23.06 27.12
C THR A 35 -23.98 -23.51 26.97
N GLY A 36 -24.30 -24.75 27.37
CA GLY A 36 -25.58 -25.38 27.09
C GLY A 36 -25.83 -25.52 25.58
N THR A 37 -27.10 -25.43 25.17
CA THR A 37 -27.48 -25.48 23.76
C THR A 37 -26.94 -24.28 22.98
N VAL A 38 -26.30 -24.55 21.85
CA VAL A 38 -25.92 -23.53 20.86
C VAL A 38 -27.11 -23.30 19.95
N THR A 39 -27.73 -22.13 20.04
CA THR A 39 -28.91 -21.76 19.23
C THR A 39 -28.51 -21.14 17.89
N GLN A 40 -27.29 -20.58 17.81
CA GLN A 40 -26.70 -20.11 16.55
C GLN A 40 -25.19 -20.31 16.55
N ALA A 41 -24.67 -20.93 15.49
CA ALA A 41 -23.23 -21.02 15.27
C ALA A 41 -22.70 -19.66 14.79
N GLY A 42 -21.61 -19.19 15.40
CA GLY A 42 -20.95 -17.96 14.95
C GLY A 42 -20.11 -18.18 13.70
N THR A 43 -19.86 -17.11 12.95
CA THR A 43 -18.92 -17.14 11.84
C THR A 43 -17.48 -17.28 12.38
N PRO A 44 -16.68 -18.24 11.88
CA PRO A 44 -15.31 -18.43 12.37
C PRO A 44 -14.42 -17.20 12.12
N LEU A 45 -13.74 -16.74 13.18
CA LEU A 45 -12.68 -15.75 13.10
C LEU A 45 -11.35 -16.44 12.75
N ASN A 46 -11.09 -16.60 11.45
CA ASN A 46 -9.87 -17.26 10.96
C ASN A 46 -9.20 -16.44 9.85
N ALA A 47 -7.95 -16.77 9.54
CA ALA A 47 -7.14 -16.06 8.55
C ALA A 47 -7.83 -15.99 7.18
N GLY A 48 -8.52 -17.06 6.75
CA GLY A 48 -9.24 -17.08 5.49
C GLY A 48 -10.39 -16.06 5.41
N ASN A 49 -11.11 -15.84 6.51
CA ASN A 49 -12.17 -14.84 6.59
C ASN A 49 -11.62 -13.42 6.80
N MET A 50 -10.59 -13.26 7.63
CA MET A 50 -9.98 -11.96 7.92
C MET A 50 -9.21 -11.40 6.73
N ALA A 51 -8.47 -12.24 5.99
CA ALA A 51 -7.72 -11.80 4.81
C ALA A 51 -8.62 -11.21 3.71
N LYS A 52 -9.89 -11.60 3.63
CA LYS A 52 -10.84 -10.98 2.70
C LYS A 52 -11.04 -9.50 3.01
N ILE A 53 -11.11 -9.13 4.29
CA ILE A 53 -11.25 -7.74 4.74
C ILE A 53 -9.97 -6.96 4.43
N GLU A 54 -8.81 -7.51 4.81
CA GLU A 54 -7.50 -6.88 4.54
C GLU A 54 -7.27 -6.65 3.05
N ASN A 55 -7.58 -7.65 2.22
CA ASN A 55 -7.45 -7.54 0.76
C ASN A 55 -8.42 -6.49 0.18
N ALA A 56 -9.67 -6.46 0.67
CA ALA A 56 -10.64 -5.45 0.21
C ALA A 56 -10.22 -4.03 0.59
N LEU A 57 -9.65 -3.87 1.79
CA LEU A 57 -9.11 -2.59 2.25
C LEU A 57 -7.85 -2.20 1.47
N GLY A 58 -6.93 -3.12 1.23
CA GLY A 58 -5.74 -2.88 0.41
C GLY A 58 -6.10 -2.53 -1.04
N ASP A 59 -7.09 -3.20 -1.62
CA ASP A 59 -7.61 -2.88 -2.96
C ASP A 59 -8.30 -1.50 -3.00
N LEU A 60 -8.99 -1.11 -1.94
CA LEU A 60 -9.71 0.16 -1.85
C LEU A 60 -8.79 1.35 -1.56
N LEU A 61 -7.90 1.21 -0.57
CA LEU A 61 -7.13 2.30 0.03
C LEU A 61 -5.67 2.34 -0.46
N GLY A 62 -5.20 1.27 -1.08
CA GLY A 62 -3.77 1.08 -1.34
C GLY A 62 -3.07 0.54 -0.10
N VAL A 63 -1.96 -0.16 -0.32
CA VAL A 63 -1.16 -0.81 0.73
C VAL A 63 0.08 0.01 1.09
N ASP A 64 0.46 0.97 0.26
CA ASP A 64 1.61 1.84 0.49
C ASP A 64 1.54 3.13 -0.36
N ASN A 65 2.52 4.01 -0.13
CA ASN A 65 2.66 5.27 -0.86
C ASN A 65 3.05 5.09 -2.34
N THR A 66 3.21 3.84 -2.81
CA THR A 66 3.45 3.49 -4.22
C THR A 66 2.17 3.04 -4.92
N SER A 67 1.08 2.84 -4.17
CA SER A 67 -0.22 2.41 -4.68
C SER A 67 -0.92 3.55 -5.42
N VAL A 68 -0.99 3.47 -6.75
CA VAL A 68 -1.60 4.51 -7.61
C VAL A 68 -3.10 4.20 -7.85
N ARG A 69 -4.03 4.78 -7.08
CA ARG A 69 -5.48 4.69 -7.37
C ARG A 69 -6.24 6.01 -7.23
N LYS A 70 -7.16 6.23 -8.19
CA LYS A 70 -7.99 7.44 -8.41
C LYS A 70 -8.86 7.92 -7.22
N GLN A 71 -9.04 7.12 -6.17
CA GLN A 71 -9.89 7.47 -5.01
C GLN A 71 -9.10 7.89 -3.76
N GLY A 72 -7.82 7.51 -3.62
CA GLY A 72 -6.96 7.97 -2.50
C GLY A 72 -6.71 9.48 -2.49
N SER A 73 -6.86 10.13 -3.64
CA SER A 73 -6.81 11.60 -3.79
C SER A 73 -8.02 12.32 -3.16
N VAL A 74 -9.13 11.62 -2.88
CA VAL A 74 -10.37 12.21 -2.36
C VAL A 74 -10.49 12.04 -0.84
N SER A 75 -9.82 11.06 -0.24
CA SER A 75 -9.84 10.82 1.22
C SER A 75 -8.66 11.45 1.97
N LEU A 76 -7.65 11.94 1.26
CA LEU A 76 -6.64 12.82 1.84
C LEU A 76 -7.23 14.24 1.82
N ASP A 77 -7.81 14.69 2.92
CA ASP A 77 -8.26 16.09 3.08
C ASP A 77 -7.10 17.09 2.86
N THR A 78 -5.85 16.62 2.85
CA THR A 78 -4.68 17.38 2.42
C THR A 78 -3.67 16.43 1.77
N ASP A 79 -3.37 16.63 0.49
CA ASP A 79 -2.17 16.08 -0.13
C ASP A 79 -0.97 16.88 0.39
N THR A 80 -0.26 16.33 1.38
CA THR A 80 0.94 16.94 1.98
C THR A 80 2.18 16.76 1.11
N ARG A 81 2.05 16.11 -0.06
CA ARG A 81 3.19 15.91 -0.95
C ARG A 81 3.55 17.22 -1.62
N THR A 82 4.80 17.60 -1.48
CA THR A 82 5.34 18.77 -2.17
C THR A 82 6.10 18.33 -3.40
N VAL A 83 5.91 19.05 -4.51
CA VAL A 83 6.74 18.89 -5.70
C VAL A 83 7.79 20.00 -5.70
N VAL A 84 9.05 19.61 -5.63
CA VAL A 84 10.19 20.53 -5.74
C VAL A 84 10.79 20.39 -7.12
N ILE A 85 10.85 21.51 -7.85
CA ILE A 85 11.44 21.57 -9.20
C ILE A 85 12.74 22.35 -9.13
N THR A 86 13.84 21.67 -9.41
CA THR A 86 15.16 22.30 -9.54
C THR A 86 15.46 22.55 -11.00
N ARG A 87 15.93 23.75 -11.30
CA ARG A 87 16.42 24.14 -12.62
C ARG A 87 17.94 24.23 -12.62
N ASN A 88 18.57 23.89 -13.74
CA ASN A 88 20.00 24.09 -13.93
C ASN A 88 20.33 25.55 -14.27
N ALA A 89 21.62 25.85 -14.47
CA ALA A 89 22.12 27.19 -14.81
C ALA A 89 21.53 27.77 -16.13
N LEU A 90 20.96 26.93 -16.98
CA LEU A 90 20.28 27.32 -18.23
C LEU A 90 18.76 27.42 -18.05
N TYR A 91 18.27 27.46 -16.81
CA TYR A 91 16.85 27.51 -16.43
C TYR A 91 16.00 26.33 -16.91
N LYS A 92 16.64 25.22 -17.33
CA LYS A 92 15.96 23.98 -17.71
C LYS A 92 15.76 23.11 -16.48
N VAL A 93 14.62 22.42 -16.40
CA VAL A 93 14.33 21.49 -15.30
C VAL A 93 15.37 20.37 -15.29
N SER A 94 16.06 20.18 -14.18
CA SER A 94 17.10 19.14 -14.03
C SER A 94 16.71 18.04 -13.05
N LEU A 95 15.87 18.36 -12.07
CA LEU A 95 15.41 17.43 -11.05
C LEU A 95 14.00 17.82 -10.62
N ILE A 96 13.14 16.82 -10.49
CA ILE A 96 11.82 16.92 -9.89
C ILE A 96 11.80 15.94 -8.73
N GLU A 97 11.58 16.45 -7.52
CA GLU A 97 11.41 15.62 -6.33
C GLU A 97 9.96 15.68 -5.87
N GLU A 98 9.30 14.53 -5.78
CA GLU A 98 8.07 14.38 -5.02
C GLU A 98 8.47 14.02 -3.59
N LYS A 99 8.02 14.82 -2.62
CA LYS A 99 8.43 14.69 -1.22
C LYS A 99 7.22 14.55 -0.32
N ASN A 100 7.31 13.70 0.69
CA ASN A 100 6.40 13.68 1.84
C ASN A 100 7.12 14.36 3.03
N GLY A 101 6.81 15.63 3.29
CA GLY A 101 7.62 16.46 4.17
C GLY A 101 9.05 16.63 3.63
N SER A 102 10.06 16.30 4.44
CA SER A 102 11.47 16.37 4.01
C SER A 102 11.93 15.16 3.18
N THR A 103 11.16 14.06 3.18
CA THR A 103 11.57 12.79 2.57
C THR A 103 11.23 12.77 1.09
N VAL A 104 12.22 12.54 0.22
CA VAL A 104 12.00 12.31 -1.21
C VAL A 104 11.46 10.90 -1.41
N ILE A 105 10.27 10.79 -1.99
CA ILE A 105 9.60 9.50 -2.26
C ILE A 105 9.77 9.08 -3.72
N LYS A 106 9.99 10.06 -4.60
CA LYS A 106 10.35 9.86 -6.01
C LYS A 106 11.22 11.01 -6.49
N SER A 107 12.26 10.69 -7.25
CA SER A 107 13.06 11.67 -7.99
C SER A 107 13.01 11.39 -9.49
N THR A 108 12.80 12.44 -10.29
CA THR A 108 12.94 12.41 -11.75
C THR A 108 14.06 13.35 -12.16
N THR A 109 15.20 12.80 -12.55
CA THR A 109 16.34 13.56 -13.09
C THR A 109 16.22 13.65 -14.60
N ILE A 110 16.33 14.86 -15.14
CA ILE A 110 16.32 15.12 -16.58
C ILE A 110 17.74 15.49 -17.02
N ASN A 111 18.36 14.60 -17.78
CA ASN A 111 19.69 14.81 -18.31
C ASN A 111 19.63 15.43 -19.70
N TYR A 112 20.61 16.27 -20.01
CA TYR A 112 20.71 16.94 -21.29
C TYR A 112 22.09 16.68 -21.91
N THR A 113 22.10 16.47 -23.21
CA THR A 113 23.32 16.48 -24.04
C THR A 113 23.13 17.55 -25.10
N ASN A 114 24.08 18.48 -25.20
CA ASN A 114 24.01 19.63 -26.13
C ASN A 114 22.69 20.42 -26.01
N GLY A 115 22.19 20.57 -24.77
CA GLY A 115 20.97 21.33 -24.48
C GLY A 115 19.66 20.61 -24.82
N ILE A 116 19.68 19.37 -25.29
CA ILE A 116 18.50 18.56 -25.60
C ILE A 116 18.42 17.39 -24.62
N ILE A 117 17.22 16.98 -24.20
CA ILE A 117 17.02 15.90 -23.24
C ILE A 117 17.66 14.60 -23.76
N SER A 118 18.65 14.06 -23.06
CA SER A 118 19.34 12.82 -23.41
C SER A 118 18.80 11.61 -22.66
N SER A 119 18.43 11.77 -21.39
CA SER A 119 17.77 10.73 -20.62
C SER A 119 16.88 11.30 -19.51
N VAL A 120 15.93 10.47 -19.07
CA VAL A 120 15.12 10.70 -17.89
C VAL A 120 15.35 9.52 -16.95
N VAL A 121 15.80 9.81 -15.73
CA VAL A 121 16.05 8.80 -14.69
C VAL A 121 15.02 9.00 -13.60
N GLU A 122 14.17 8.00 -13.39
CA GLU A 122 13.20 7.96 -12.30
C GLU A 122 13.68 6.98 -11.22
N VAL A 123 13.70 7.42 -9.98
CA VAL A 123 13.99 6.57 -8.82
C VAL A 123 12.80 6.64 -7.88
N ALA A 124 12.18 5.50 -7.59
CA ALA A 124 11.06 5.38 -6.66
C ALA A 124 11.04 3.97 -6.03
N GLY A 125 10.82 3.90 -4.72
CA GLY A 125 10.71 2.61 -4.02
C GLY A 125 11.94 1.70 -4.16
N GLY A 126 13.14 2.28 -4.32
CA GLY A 126 14.39 1.53 -4.54
C GLY A 126 14.65 1.11 -5.98
N THR A 127 13.65 1.20 -6.86
CA THR A 127 13.77 0.88 -8.28
C THR A 127 14.24 2.10 -9.07
N THR A 128 15.20 1.90 -9.97
CA THR A 128 15.68 2.93 -10.90
C THR A 128 15.25 2.59 -12.32
N VAL A 129 14.50 3.49 -12.95
CA VAL A 129 14.14 3.42 -14.36
C VAL A 129 14.86 4.50 -15.13
N THR A 130 15.78 4.10 -16.02
CA THR A 130 16.44 5.02 -16.94
C THR A 130 15.83 4.89 -18.32
N THR A 131 15.29 5.99 -18.84
CA THR A 131 14.82 6.09 -20.23
C THR A 131 15.80 6.96 -21.01
N THR A 132 16.47 6.38 -22.00
CA THR A 132 17.49 7.07 -22.82
C THR A 132 16.93 7.34 -24.21
N LEU A 133 17.07 8.58 -24.69
CA LEU A 133 16.61 9.02 -25.99
C LEU A 133 17.80 9.05 -26.95
N ASN A 134 17.98 7.98 -27.73
CA ASN A 134 19.05 7.86 -28.70
C ASN A 134 18.73 8.71 -29.93
N ARG A 135 19.74 9.45 -30.40
CA ARG A 135 19.57 10.39 -31.51
C ARG A 135 20.67 10.26 -32.54
N THR A 136 20.26 10.48 -33.79
CA THR A 136 21.17 10.70 -34.92
C THR A 136 20.75 12.00 -35.58
N ASN A 137 21.70 12.94 -35.75
CA ASN A 137 21.44 14.26 -36.35
C ASN A 137 20.27 15.01 -35.70
N GLY A 138 20.18 14.98 -34.36
CA GLY A 138 19.17 15.70 -33.57
C GLY A 138 17.77 15.05 -33.54
N LYS A 139 17.52 14.03 -34.36
CA LYS A 139 16.24 13.28 -34.38
C LYS A 139 16.33 12.07 -33.47
N ILE A 140 15.26 11.78 -32.73
CA ILE A 140 15.15 10.54 -31.94
C ILE A 140 15.06 9.37 -32.91
N THR A 141 16.00 8.44 -32.78
CA THR A 141 16.06 7.21 -33.59
C THR A 141 15.60 5.99 -32.81
N SER A 142 15.82 5.97 -31.50
CA SER A 142 15.26 4.95 -30.62
C SER A 142 15.14 5.46 -29.18
N VAL A 143 14.35 4.75 -28.38
CA VAL A 143 14.26 4.95 -26.93
C VAL A 143 14.60 3.62 -26.28
N THR A 144 15.60 3.63 -25.40
CA THR A 144 15.96 2.46 -24.59
C THR A 144 15.51 2.69 -23.15
N LYS A 145 15.10 1.61 -22.49
CA LYS A 145 14.69 1.62 -21.08
C LYS A 145 15.47 0.56 -20.33
N THR A 146 16.07 0.95 -19.22
CA THR A 146 16.73 0.06 -18.29
C THR A 146 16.04 0.19 -16.94
N VAL A 147 15.76 -0.95 -16.31
CA VAL A 147 15.22 -1.04 -14.95
C VAL A 147 16.25 -1.78 -14.11
N VAL A 148 16.68 -1.16 -13.01
CA VAL A 148 17.63 -1.70 -12.04
C VAL A 148 17.02 -1.64 -10.66
#